data_AF-A0ABD0TA82-F1
#
_entry.id   AF-A0ABD0TA82-F1
#
_cell.length_a   1.000
_cell.length_b   1.000
_cell.length_c   1.000
_cell.angle_alpha   90.00
_cell.angle_beta   90.00
_cell.angle_gamma   90.00
#
_symmetry.space_group_name_H-M   'P 1'
#
loop_
_entity.id
_entity.type
_entity.pdbx_description
1 polymer ?
#
loop_
_entity_poly.entity_id
_entity_poly.type
_entity_poly.pdbx_seq_one_letter_code
_entity_poly.pdbx_strand_id
1 'polypeptide(L)'
;MVQEGEGAADAGLITPRRLPNPCLESPQRMDLHRELLFNQRIGKNVLNQKSELQKALSKHKEKQILNQVREHRETPELERAIAERARRLEQAEQSGEEAEPGTSPALQQLRARLRHAAPAPSPAASAH
;
A
#
# COMPACT_ATOMS: atom_id res chain seq x y z
N MET A 1 -43.51 -20.03 38.75
CA MET A 1 -44.84 -20.00 39.40
C MET A 1 -45.74 -19.05 38.62
N VAL A 2 -46.47 -19.56 37.62
CA VAL A 2 -47.69 -18.90 37.13
C VAL A 2 -48.70 -20.02 36.94
N GLN A 3 -49.83 -19.83 37.63
CA GLN A 3 -51.00 -20.69 37.78
C GLN A 3 -51.32 -21.60 36.60
N GLU A 4 -51.56 -22.87 36.92
CA GLU A 4 -52.32 -23.78 36.05
C GLU A 4 -53.75 -23.25 35.92
N GLY A 5 -54.20 -23.08 34.69
CA GLY A 5 -55.60 -22.81 34.37
C GLY A 5 -56.29 -24.12 34.06
N GLU A 6 -56.74 -24.83 35.09
CA GLU A 6 -57.94 -25.67 34.99
C GLU A 6 -59.10 -24.77 34.56
N GLY A 7 -59.75 -25.14 33.46
CA GLY A 7 -60.81 -24.34 32.86
C GLY A 7 -61.63 -25.15 31.87
N ALA A 8 -62.03 -26.35 32.28
CA ALA A 8 -63.17 -27.04 31.68
C ALA A 8 -64.46 -26.47 32.29
N ALA A 9 -64.83 -25.26 31.87
CA ALA A 9 -66.17 -24.69 32.08
C ALA A 9 -66.44 -23.64 30.99
N ASP A 10 -67.63 -23.72 30.39
CA ASP A 10 -68.18 -22.89 29.31
C ASP A 10 -67.69 -23.13 27.86
N ALA A 11 -68.33 -24.13 27.25
CA ALA A 11 -68.32 -24.45 25.82
C ALA A 11 -69.00 -23.38 24.95
N GLY A 12 -68.45 -22.14 24.90
CA GLY A 12 -68.94 -21.12 23.95
C GLY A 12 -68.33 -19.73 24.03
N LEU A 13 -67.60 -19.37 25.09
CA LEU A 13 -67.08 -18.01 25.24
C LEU A 13 -65.57 -17.92 24.96
N ILE A 14 -65.20 -17.45 23.77
CA ILE A 14 -63.80 -17.17 23.43
C ILE A 14 -63.36 -15.92 24.19
N THR A 15 -62.62 -16.11 25.28
CA THR A 15 -61.96 -15.01 25.97
C THR A 15 -60.79 -14.49 25.11
N PRO A 16 -60.59 -13.16 24.99
CA PRO A 16 -59.44 -12.62 24.29
C PRO A 16 -58.15 -13.09 24.97
N ARG A 17 -57.38 -13.93 24.28
CA ARG A 17 -56.03 -14.34 24.70
C ARG A 17 -55.00 -13.43 24.07
N ARG A 18 -54.02 -12.99 24.85
CA ARG A 18 -52.85 -12.31 24.32
C ARG A 18 -52.01 -13.33 23.54
N LEU A 19 -51.72 -13.02 22.28
CA LEU A 19 -50.77 -13.82 21.52
C LEU A 19 -49.38 -13.71 22.17
N PRO A 20 -48.66 -14.83 22.33
CA PRO A 20 -47.30 -14.79 22.83
C PRO A 20 -46.40 -14.02 21.86
N ASN A 21 -45.49 -13.21 22.41
CA ASN A 21 -44.58 -12.42 21.60
C ASN A 21 -43.37 -13.29 21.19
N PRO A 22 -43.19 -13.60 19.90
CA PRO A 22 -42.13 -14.49 19.43
C PRO A 22 -40.71 -13.92 19.65
N CYS A 23 -40.59 -12.62 19.93
CA CYS A 23 -39.34 -11.96 20.30
C CYS A 23 -38.96 -12.22 21.76
N LEU A 24 -39.94 -12.44 22.65
CA LEU A 24 -39.70 -12.79 24.05
C LEU A 24 -39.53 -14.30 24.23
N GLU A 25 -40.09 -15.11 23.33
CA GLU A 25 -39.96 -16.57 23.36
C GLU A 25 -38.58 -17.08 22.93
N SER A 26 -37.81 -16.28 22.19
CA SER A 26 -36.45 -16.65 21.74
C SER A 26 -35.39 -15.85 22.50
N PRO A 27 -34.66 -16.46 23.45
CA PRO A 27 -33.56 -15.81 24.16
C PRO A 27 -32.50 -15.26 23.21
N GLN A 28 -32.21 -16.01 22.15
CA GLN A 28 -31.23 -15.65 21.12
C GLN A 28 -31.58 -14.32 20.42
N ARG A 29 -32.87 -14.08 20.15
CA ARG A 29 -33.33 -12.82 19.56
C ARG A 29 -33.20 -11.65 20.54
N MET A 30 -33.50 -11.87 21.82
CA MET A 30 -33.33 -10.84 22.85
C MET A 30 -31.86 -10.47 23.06
N ASP A 31 -30.98 -11.48 23.07
CA ASP A 31 -29.54 -11.28 23.21
C ASP A 31 -28.97 -10.48 22.04
N LEU A 32 -29.34 -10.85 20.80
CA LEU A 32 -28.96 -10.10 19.60
C LEU A 32 -29.46 -8.65 19.66
N HIS A 33 -30.70 -8.42 20.08
CA HIS A 33 -31.25 -7.08 20.21
C HIS A 33 -30.46 -6.24 21.23
N ARG A 34 -30.12 -6.84 22.38
CA ARG A 34 -29.31 -6.19 23.42
C ARG A 34 -27.92 -5.82 22.91
N GLU A 35 -27.28 -6.72 22.17
CA GLU A 35 -25.96 -6.49 21.58
C GLU A 35 -25.99 -5.37 20.53
N LEU A 36 -26.99 -5.36 19.64
CA LEU A 36 -27.15 -4.31 18.63
C LEU A 36 -27.37 -2.94 19.27
N LEU A 37 -28.21 -2.85 20.31
CA LEU A 37 -28.41 -1.61 21.07
C LEU A 37 -27.14 -1.14 21.77
N PHE A 38 -26.37 -2.08 22.33
CA PHE A 38 -25.08 -1.77 22.96
C PHE A 38 -24.08 -1.21 21.94
N ASN A 39 -23.98 -1.84 20.77
CA ASN A 39 -23.12 -1.38 19.69
C ASN A 39 -23.53 0.01 19.17
N GLN A 40 -24.83 0.29 19.06
CA GLN A 40 -25.35 1.60 18.70
C GLN A 40 -24.99 2.67 19.76
N ARG A 41 -25.13 2.36 21.06
CA ARG A 41 -24.75 3.27 22.16
C ARG A 41 -23.27 3.61 22.16
N ILE A 42 -22.41 2.66 21.81
CA ILE A 42 -20.96 2.86 21.73
C ILE A 42 -20.54 3.51 20.40
N GLY A 43 -21.42 3.53 19.40
CA GLY A 43 -21.11 4.02 18.05
C GLY A 43 -20.31 3.03 17.20
N LYS A 44 -20.33 1.73 17.55
CA LYS A 44 -19.69 0.67 16.75
C LYS A 44 -20.66 0.18 15.68
N ASN A 45 -20.41 0.54 14.43
CA ASN A 45 -21.24 0.09 13.31
C ASN A 45 -20.87 -1.33 12.89
N VAL A 46 -21.62 -2.35 13.29
CA VAL A 46 -21.36 -3.75 12.91
C VAL A 46 -21.76 -4.09 11.46
N LEU A 47 -22.67 -3.31 10.87
CA LEU A 47 -23.03 -3.40 9.46
C LEU A 47 -21.99 -2.59 8.66
N ASN A 48 -21.16 -3.27 7.88
CA ASN A 48 -20.14 -2.68 6.98
C ASN A 48 -18.74 -2.42 7.58
N GLN A 49 -18.36 -3.06 8.69
CA GLN A 49 -16.96 -3.09 9.09
C GLN A 49 -16.19 -4.16 8.30
N LYS A 50 -15.07 -3.74 7.67
CA LYS A 50 -13.99 -4.67 7.30
C LYS A 50 -13.60 -5.48 8.54
N SER A 51 -13.39 -6.78 8.41
CA SER A 51 -12.93 -7.60 9.53
C SER A 51 -11.63 -7.02 10.14
N GLU A 52 -11.35 -7.29 11.42
CA GLU A 52 -10.10 -6.82 12.05
C GLU A 52 -8.86 -7.25 11.25
N LEU A 53 -8.88 -8.47 10.69
CA LEU A 53 -7.88 -8.97 9.75
C LEU A 53 -7.76 -8.06 8.51
N GLN A 54 -8.87 -7.74 7.86
CA GLN A 54 -8.87 -6.92 6.66
C GLN A 54 -8.38 -5.48 6.95
N LYS A 55 -8.70 -4.91 8.12
CA LYS A 55 -8.14 -3.63 8.58
C LYS A 55 -6.62 -3.73 8.77
N ALA A 56 -6.12 -4.80 9.39
CA ALA A 56 -4.70 -5.03 9.58
C ALA A 56 -3.94 -5.19 8.25
N LEU A 57 -4.49 -5.95 7.30
CA LEU A 57 -3.92 -6.10 5.96
C LEU A 57 -3.91 -4.77 5.19
N SER A 58 -4.97 -3.97 5.26
CA SER A 58 -4.99 -2.63 4.64
C SER A 58 -3.89 -1.75 5.22
N LYS A 59 -3.75 -1.68 6.56
CA LYS A 59 -2.67 -0.92 7.22
C LYS A 59 -1.28 -1.41 6.81
N HIS A 60 -1.08 -2.72 6.68
CA HIS A 60 0.19 -3.29 6.25
C HIS A 60 0.53 -2.88 4.81
N LYS A 61 -0.44 -2.98 3.89
CA LYS A 61 -0.27 -2.55 2.49
C LYS A 61 0.04 -1.06 2.39
N GLU A 62 -0.70 -0.22 3.11
CA GLU A 62 -0.45 1.23 3.16
C GLU A 62 0.97 1.54 3.65
N LYS A 63 1.45 0.84 4.69
CA LYS A 63 2.81 0.99 5.20
C LYS A 63 3.87 0.56 4.17
N GLN A 64 3.66 -0.53 3.46
CA GLN A 64 4.57 -0.99 2.40
C GLN A 64 4.68 0.04 1.26
N ILE A 65 3.54 0.57 0.79
CA ILE A 65 3.53 1.59 -0.25
C ILE A 65 4.25 2.86 0.24
N LEU A 66 3.98 3.30 1.47
CA LEU A 66 4.65 4.47 2.03
C LEU A 66 6.17 4.28 2.13
N ASN A 67 6.63 3.10 2.51
CA ASN A 67 8.05 2.78 2.57
C ASN A 67 8.69 2.79 1.17
N GLN A 68 8.06 2.17 0.17
CA GLN A 68 8.54 2.22 -1.21
C GLN A 68 8.61 3.67 -1.73
N VAL A 69 7.60 4.48 -1.45
CA VAL A 69 7.60 5.90 -1.84
C VAL A 69 8.71 6.68 -1.12
N ARG A 70 9.01 6.35 0.13
CA ARG A 70 10.13 6.98 0.87
C ARG A 70 11.49 6.57 0.29
N GLU A 71 11.68 5.28 0.00
CA GLU A 71 12.91 4.77 -0.64
C GLU A 71 13.12 5.40 -2.02
N HIS A 72 12.05 5.61 -2.80
CA HIS A 72 12.14 6.30 -4.09
C HIS A 72 12.29 7.83 -3.99
N ARG A 73 11.93 8.44 -2.85
CA ARG A 73 12.11 9.89 -2.62
C ARG A 73 13.51 10.24 -2.14
N GLU A 74 14.17 9.33 -1.43
CA GLU A 74 15.60 9.43 -1.20
C GLU A 74 16.27 9.25 -2.56
N THR A 75 16.63 10.36 -3.21
CA THR A 75 17.29 10.32 -4.50
C THR A 75 18.44 9.32 -4.44
N PRO A 76 18.41 8.24 -5.25
CA PRO A 76 19.43 7.21 -5.19
C PRO A 76 20.79 7.89 -5.38
N GLU A 77 21.80 7.40 -4.67
CA GLU A 77 23.12 8.05 -4.59
C GLU A 77 23.69 8.39 -5.99
N LEU A 78 23.38 7.55 -6.98
CA LEU A 78 23.70 7.76 -8.38
C LEU A 78 23.02 8.99 -8.99
N GLU A 79 21.72 9.20 -8.76
CA GLU A 79 21.01 10.39 -9.25
C GLU A 79 21.55 11.68 -8.62
N ARG A 80 21.92 11.64 -7.33
CA ARG A 80 22.61 12.77 -6.69
C ARG A 80 23.95 13.07 -7.34
N ALA A 81 24.76 12.04 -7.60
CA ALA A 81 26.06 12.20 -8.24
C ALA A 81 25.94 12.72 -9.68
N ILE A 82 24.92 12.27 -10.44
CA ILE A 82 24.62 12.78 -11.78
C ILE A 82 24.22 14.26 -11.72
N ALA A 83 23.33 14.64 -10.80
CA ALA A 83 22.89 16.03 -10.63
C ALA A 83 24.05 16.95 -10.23
N GLU A 84 24.93 16.50 -9.33
CA GLU A 84 26.12 17.26 -8.94
C GLU A 84 27.07 17.45 -10.13
N ARG A 85 27.29 16.40 -10.93
CA ARG A 85 28.13 16.48 -12.13
C ARG A 85 27.54 17.40 -13.18
N ALA A 86 26.23 17.34 -13.41
CA ALA A 86 25.52 18.25 -14.32
C ALA A 86 25.69 19.71 -13.88
N ARG A 87 25.49 20.00 -12.59
CA ARG A 87 25.69 21.33 -12.02
C ARG A 87 27.14 21.84 -12.21
N ARG A 88 28.14 20.96 -12.03
CA ARG A 88 29.55 21.34 -12.27
C ARG A 88 29.82 21.67 -13.74
N LEU A 89 29.19 20.95 -14.67
CA LEU A 89 29.30 21.23 -16.11
C LEU A 89 28.65 22.57 -16.47
N GLU A 90 27.43 22.85 -15.99
CA GLU A 90 26.76 24.13 -16.21
C GLU A 90 27.57 25.33 -15.67
N GLN A 91 28.21 25.15 -14.50
CA GLN A 91 29.08 26.18 -13.92
C GLN A 91 30.35 26.41 -14.77
N ALA A 92 30.94 25.35 -15.32
CA ALA A 92 32.09 25.45 -16.21
C ALA A 92 31.72 26.17 -17.53
N GLU A 93 30.58 25.83 -18.12
CA GLU A 93 30.03 26.49 -19.32
C GLU A 93 29.76 27.99 -19.08
N GLN A 94 29.22 28.36 -17.91
CA GLN A 94 28.99 29.76 -17.54
C GLN A 94 30.29 30.55 -17.28
N SER A 95 31.35 29.88 -16.83
CA SER A 95 32.65 30.50 -16.57
C SER A 95 33.47 30.77 -17.84
N GLY A 96 32.97 30.38 -19.02
CA GLY A 96 33.60 30.69 -20.31
C GLY A 96 34.88 29.90 -20.60
N GLU A 97 35.16 28.85 -19.83
CA GLU A 97 36.16 27.85 -20.19
C GLU A 97 35.58 27.01 -21.34
N GLU A 98 35.71 27.51 -22.58
CA GLU A 98 35.49 26.68 -23.76
C GLU A 98 36.49 25.53 -23.72
N ALA A 99 36.03 24.38 -23.22
CA ALA A 99 36.79 23.15 -23.26
C ALA A 99 36.90 22.70 -24.71
N GLU A 100 37.99 23.12 -25.36
CA GLU A 100 38.44 22.63 -26.66
C GLU A 100 38.14 21.12 -26.79
N PRO A 101 37.48 20.65 -27.86
CA PRO A 101 36.91 19.29 -27.96
C PRO A 101 37.93 18.14 -27.99
N GLY A 102 39.19 18.40 -27.61
CA GLY A 102 40.28 17.43 -27.50
C GLY A 102 41.01 17.39 -26.15
N THR A 103 40.78 18.33 -25.23
CA THR A 103 41.58 18.46 -24.00
C THR A 103 40.95 17.87 -22.75
N SER A 104 39.70 17.38 -22.82
CA SER A 104 39.07 16.65 -21.71
C SER A 104 39.98 15.51 -21.22
N PRO A 105 40.47 15.57 -19.97
CA PRO A 105 41.44 14.58 -19.46
C PRO A 105 40.83 13.17 -19.42
N ALA A 106 39.51 13.07 -19.22
CA ALA A 106 38.77 11.82 -19.31
C ALA A 106 38.76 11.25 -20.73
N LEU A 107 38.56 12.09 -21.76
CA LEU A 107 38.61 11.66 -23.16
C LEU A 107 40.02 11.28 -23.60
N GLN A 108 41.06 11.95 -23.09
CA GLN A 108 42.45 11.58 -23.36
C GLN A 108 42.80 10.21 -22.76
N GLN A 109 42.38 9.93 -21.52
CA GLN A 109 42.56 8.62 -20.89
C GLN A 109 41.81 7.51 -21.63
N LEU A 110 40.58 7.76 -22.07
CA LEU A 110 39.80 6.82 -22.88
C LEU A 110 40.47 6.54 -24.23
N ARG A 111 40.93 7.59 -24.93
CA ARG A 111 41.70 7.46 -26.18
C ARG A 111 43.00 6.68 -25.99
N ALA A 112 43.73 6.93 -24.91
CA ALA A 112 44.96 6.19 -24.60
C ALA A 112 44.66 4.70 -24.38
N ARG A 113 43.63 4.37 -23.57
CA ARG A 113 43.20 2.99 -23.36
C ARG A 113 42.75 2.31 -24.65
N LEU A 114 42.01 3.01 -25.50
CA LEU A 114 41.59 2.48 -26.82
C LEU A 114 42.79 2.19 -27.73
N ARG A 115 43.81 3.06 -27.74
CA ARG A 115 45.04 2.84 -28.52
C ARG A 115 45.80 1.59 -28.08
N HIS A 116 45.75 1.26 -26.79
CA HIS A 116 46.39 0.05 -26.26
C HIS A 116 45.53 -1.21 -26.38
N ALA A 117 44.22 -1.07 -26.61
CA ALA A 117 43.28 -2.18 -26.79
C ALA A 117 43.05 -2.57 -28.26
N ALA A 118 43.47 -1.73 -29.22
CA ALA A 118 43.39 -2.05 -30.64
C ALA A 118 44.41 -3.15 -31.00
N PRO A 119 44.00 -4.30 -31.59
CA PRO A 119 44.93 -5.28 -32.10
C PRO A 119 45.78 -4.64 -33.22
N ALA A 120 47.09 -4.88 -33.20
CA ALA A 120 48.03 -4.35 -34.18
C ALA A 120 47.57 -4.66 -35.63
N PRO A 121 47.77 -3.73 -36.59
CA PRO A 121 47.52 -4.04 -38.00
C PRO A 121 48.48 -5.15 -38.43
N SER A 122 47.91 -6.28 -38.86
CA SER A 122 48.66 -7.43 -39.38
C SER A 122 49.56 -7.00 -40.55
N PRO A 123 50.87 -7.26 -40.51
CA PRO A 123 51.79 -6.91 -41.59
C PRO A 123 51.80 -8.04 -42.63
N ALA A 124 50.80 -8.12 -43.51
CA ALA A 124 50.87 -9.05 -44.64
C ALA A 124 49.88 -8.72 -45.76
N ALA A 125 50.34 -7.97 -46.76
CA ALA A 125 49.95 -8.14 -48.17
C ALA A 125 50.86 -7.31 -49.09
N SER A 126 52.17 -7.58 -49.05
CA SER A 126 53.04 -7.37 -50.21
C SER A 126 53.38 -8.75 -50.75
N ALA A 127 52.71 -9.16 -51.83
CA ALA A 127 53.16 -10.24 -52.70
C ALA A 127 52.41 -10.18 -54.04
N HIS A 128 53.18 -9.81 -55.07
CA HIS A 128 53.14 -10.18 -56.49
C HIS A 128 51.83 -10.15 -57.29
#